data_AF-A0A2A6C3I9-F1
#
_entry.id   AF-A0A2A6C3I9-F1
#
_cell.length_a   1.000
_cell.length_b   1.000
_cell.length_c   1.000
_cell.angle_alpha   90.00
_cell.angle_beta   90.00
_cell.angle_gamma   90.00
#
_symmetry.space_group_name_H-M   'P 1'
#
loop_
_entity.id
_entity.type
_entity.pdbx_description
1 polymer ?
#
loop_
_entity_poly.entity_id
_entity_poly.type
_entity_poly.pdbx_seq_one_letter_code
_entity_poly.pdbx_strand_id
1 'polypeptide(L)'
;MLVLNDLNLDILFEPILIFPAAGLYCVGFFCRIGVHMQFLVAFTLLVLTNTGVSILLLVSSIDIKRSLAKVPSSSFRTVSVARFGFLILTAVLIIIWALFQTSDLKSVDKHIQNAMSDRFVVDSNSWLILASVALVVFLLFIHLFYTLRQDKSKRSPSALQKILRSTIVLFIQLGVPGLIVVIPGGILCLGVVFQIFSFEMCIALFYLIPFHPLVHNLILLGILLLIE
;
A
#
# COMPACT_ATOMS: atom_id res chain seq x y z
N MET A 1 2.84 11.25 -8.33
CA MET A 1 2.19 9.97 -7.94
C MET A 1 1.49 10.11 -6.60
N LEU A 2 2.18 10.51 -5.51
CA LEU A 2 1.53 10.79 -4.22
C LEU A 2 0.38 11.79 -4.34
N VAL A 3 0.59 12.96 -4.96
CA VAL A 3 -0.47 13.95 -5.24
C VAL A 3 -1.66 13.35 -6.01
N LEU A 4 -1.41 12.38 -6.89
CA LEU A 4 -2.43 11.72 -7.71
C LEU A 4 -3.24 10.71 -6.88
N ASN A 5 -2.59 10.05 -5.92
CA ASN A 5 -3.23 9.17 -4.95
C ASN A 5 -4.05 9.98 -3.94
N ASP A 6 -3.52 11.11 -3.45
CA ASP A 6 -4.22 12.01 -2.54
C ASP A 6 -5.43 12.63 -3.23
N LEU A 7 -5.30 13.11 -4.48
CA LEU A 7 -6.44 13.55 -5.29
C LEU A 7 -7.49 12.45 -5.49
N ASN A 8 -7.06 11.20 -5.68
CA ASN A 8 -7.98 10.08 -5.85
C ASN A 8 -8.73 9.76 -4.55
N LEU A 9 -8.03 9.75 -3.41
CA LEU A 9 -8.65 9.45 -2.13
C LEU A 9 -9.52 10.60 -1.60
N ASP A 10 -9.09 11.85 -1.75
CA ASP A 10 -9.77 13.00 -1.15
C ASP A 10 -10.87 13.58 -2.05
N ILE A 11 -10.66 13.62 -3.37
CA ILE A 11 -11.64 14.25 -4.29
C ILE A 11 -12.56 13.20 -4.92
N LEU A 12 -12.02 12.04 -5.30
CA LEU A 12 -12.76 11.07 -6.11
C LEU A 12 -13.52 10.05 -5.26
N PHE A 13 -12.91 9.58 -4.16
CA PHE A 13 -13.48 8.50 -3.35
C PHE A 13 -14.01 8.96 -1.99
N GLU A 14 -13.36 9.90 -1.29
CA GLU A 14 -13.68 10.38 0.07
C GLU A 14 -14.45 9.35 0.93
N PRO A 15 -13.77 8.27 1.35
CA PRO A 15 -14.40 7.22 2.13
C PRO A 15 -14.72 7.69 3.55
N ILE A 16 -16.00 7.74 3.88
CA ILE A 16 -16.49 7.84 5.25
C ILE A 16 -16.67 6.42 5.77
N LEU A 17 -15.85 6.05 6.75
CA LEU A 17 -16.14 4.86 7.53
C LEU A 17 -17.37 5.13 8.39
N ILE A 18 -18.43 4.40 8.10
CA ILE A 18 -19.52 4.25 9.04
C ILE A 18 -18.97 3.30 10.12
N PHE A 19 -19.20 3.57 11.39
CA PHE A 19 -18.95 2.63 12.48
C PHE A 19 -20.25 2.53 13.28
N PRO A 20 -20.60 1.37 13.86
CA PRO A 20 -19.82 0.12 13.95
C PRO A 20 -19.96 -0.82 12.74
N ALA A 21 -20.87 -0.54 11.80
CA ALA A 21 -20.98 -1.32 10.56
C ALA A 21 -19.75 -1.03 9.70
N ALA A 22 -18.94 -2.02 9.31
CA ALA A 22 -17.79 -1.83 8.42
C ALA A 22 -18.24 -1.46 6.99
N GLY A 23 -18.85 -0.28 6.86
CA GLY A 23 -19.34 0.29 5.63
C GLY A 23 -18.44 1.46 5.24
N LEU A 24 -17.99 1.45 3.99
CA LEU A 24 -17.39 2.61 3.36
C LEU A 24 -18.50 3.33 2.62
N TYR A 25 -18.86 4.52 3.11
CA TYR A 25 -19.74 5.43 2.41
C TYR A 25 -18.87 6.45 1.69
N CYS A 26 -18.90 6.46 0.37
CA CYS A 26 -18.08 7.41 -0.38
C CYS A 26 -18.91 8.62 -0.80
N VAL A 27 -18.40 9.81 -0.50
CA VAL A 27 -19.05 11.09 -0.83
C VAL A 27 -18.29 11.87 -1.90
N GLY A 28 -17.21 11.28 -2.42
CA GLY A 28 -16.38 11.87 -3.45
C GLY A 28 -17.13 12.19 -4.74
N PHE A 29 -16.53 13.02 -5.59
CA PHE A 29 -17.13 13.53 -6.81
C PHE A 29 -17.71 12.43 -7.70
N PHE A 30 -17.00 11.30 -7.85
CA PHE A 30 -17.48 10.20 -8.68
C PHE A 30 -18.68 9.45 -8.09
N CYS A 31 -18.79 9.38 -6.76
CA CYS A 31 -19.98 8.83 -6.11
C CYS A 31 -21.20 9.73 -6.35
N ARG A 32 -21.01 11.06 -6.33
CA ARG A 32 -22.10 12.03 -6.56
C ARG A 32 -22.66 11.99 -7.97
N ILE A 33 -21.84 11.68 -8.98
CA ILE A 33 -22.30 11.49 -10.37
C ILE A 33 -22.83 10.07 -10.63
N GLY A 34 -22.92 9.21 -9.60
CA GLY A 34 -23.52 7.87 -9.69
C GLY A 34 -22.59 6.78 -10.23
N VAL A 35 -21.25 6.97 -10.19
CA VAL A 35 -20.34 5.86 -10.53
C VAL A 35 -20.48 4.77 -9.47
N HIS A 36 -20.62 3.51 -9.92
CA HIS A 36 -20.68 2.37 -9.03
C HIS A 36 -19.40 2.23 -8.20
N MET A 37 -19.56 1.99 -6.90
CA MET A 37 -18.47 1.83 -5.92
C MET A 37 -17.41 0.80 -6.34
N GLN A 38 -17.83 -0.27 -7.04
CA GLN A 38 -16.93 -1.31 -7.53
C GLN A 38 -15.86 -0.75 -8.47
N PHE A 39 -16.25 0.11 -9.42
CA PHE A 39 -15.32 0.73 -10.35
C PHE A 39 -14.40 1.72 -9.64
N LEU A 40 -14.87 2.37 -8.58
CA LEU A 40 -14.08 3.31 -7.81
C LEU A 40 -13.04 2.62 -6.93
N VAL A 41 -13.40 1.51 -6.28
CA VAL A 41 -12.45 0.64 -5.58
C VAL A 41 -11.43 0.09 -6.57
N ALA A 42 -11.87 -0.42 -7.72
CA ALA A 42 -10.99 -0.93 -8.76
C ALA A 42 -10.02 0.14 -9.27
N PHE A 43 -10.51 1.35 -9.53
CA PHE A 43 -9.69 2.48 -9.94
C PHE A 43 -8.67 2.87 -8.86
N THR A 44 -9.09 2.88 -7.59
CA THR A 44 -8.20 3.17 -6.47
C THR A 44 -7.10 2.12 -6.33
N LEU A 45 -7.45 0.83 -6.40
CA LEU A 45 -6.47 -0.26 -6.41
C LEU A 45 -5.51 -0.13 -7.58
N LEU A 46 -6.01 0.21 -8.78
CA LEU A 46 -5.19 0.41 -9.96
C LEU A 46 -4.16 1.53 -9.76
N VAL A 47 -4.59 2.69 -9.25
CA VAL A 47 -3.71 3.83 -8.98
C VAL A 47 -2.67 3.47 -7.91
N LEU A 48 -3.10 2.80 -6.85
CA LEU A 48 -2.23 2.41 -5.74
C LEU A 48 -1.17 1.39 -6.19
N THR A 49 -1.57 0.33 -6.91
CA THR A 49 -0.64 -0.69 -7.40
C THR A 49 0.31 -0.12 -8.44
N ASN A 50 -0.17 0.70 -9.37
CA ASN A 50 0.69 1.36 -10.36
C ASN A 50 1.71 2.30 -9.70
N THR A 51 1.30 3.00 -8.64
CA THR A 51 2.20 3.85 -7.85
C THR A 51 3.25 3.02 -7.12
N GLY A 52 2.84 1.96 -6.40
CA GLY A 52 3.75 1.07 -5.68
C GLY A 52 4.78 0.39 -6.59
N VAL A 53 4.33 -0.18 -7.72
CA VAL A 53 5.22 -0.79 -8.72
C VAL A 53 6.19 0.22 -9.31
N SER A 54 5.73 1.45 -9.60
CA SER A 54 6.60 2.49 -10.14
C SER A 54 7.70 2.90 -9.14
N ILE A 55 7.39 2.94 -7.84
CA ILE A 55 8.37 3.24 -6.78
C ILE A 55 9.37 2.08 -6.65
N LEU A 56 8.89 0.84 -6.54
CA LEU A 56 9.76 -0.34 -6.40
C LEU A 56 10.74 -0.43 -7.57
N LEU A 57 10.26 -0.24 -8.80
CA LEU A 57 11.10 -0.26 -9.99
C LEU A 57 12.09 0.90 -10.02
N LEU A 58 11.71 2.10 -9.58
CA LEU A 58 12.63 3.22 -9.46
C LEU A 58 13.78 2.87 -8.51
N VAL A 59 13.45 2.34 -7.32
CA VAL A 59 14.45 1.92 -6.32
C VAL A 59 15.36 0.83 -6.88
N SER A 60 14.78 -0.22 -7.50
CA SER A 60 15.58 -1.29 -8.13
C SER A 60 16.46 -0.77 -9.26
N SER A 61 15.98 0.18 -10.07
CA SER A 61 16.77 0.74 -11.17
C SER A 61 17.96 1.57 -10.69
N ILE A 62 17.83 2.27 -9.56
CA ILE A 62 18.91 3.01 -8.91
C ILE A 62 19.95 2.03 -8.37
N ASP A 63 19.51 0.95 -7.73
CA ASP A 63 20.39 -0.05 -7.13
C ASP A 63 21.16 -0.85 -8.20
N ILE A 64 20.50 -1.20 -9.30
CA ILE A 64 21.10 -1.80 -10.50
C ILE A 64 22.13 -0.84 -11.11
N LYS A 65 21.79 0.46 -11.29
CA LYS A 65 22.73 1.47 -11.80
C LYS A 65 23.99 1.58 -10.93
N ARG A 66 23.84 1.55 -9.60
CA ARG A 66 24.97 1.63 -8.67
C ARG A 66 25.83 0.35 -8.69
N SER A 67 25.20 -0.81 -8.77
CA SER A 67 25.90 -2.10 -8.80
C SER A 67 26.62 -2.36 -10.12
N LEU A 68 26.15 -1.74 -11.21
CA LEU A 68 26.60 -2.05 -12.57
C LEU A 68 27.09 -0.81 -13.32
N ALA A 69 28.03 -0.06 -12.73
CA ALA A 69 28.68 1.10 -13.35
C ALA A 69 29.39 0.83 -14.72
N LYS A 70 29.38 -0.42 -15.21
CA LYS A 70 29.92 -0.85 -16.50
C LYS A 70 28.90 -1.49 -17.46
N VAL A 71 27.61 -1.57 -17.13
CA VAL A 71 26.64 -2.27 -17.98
C VAL A 71 26.15 -1.40 -19.16
N PRO A 72 26.06 -1.98 -20.37
CA PRO A 72 25.60 -1.28 -21.57
C PRO A 72 24.16 -0.78 -21.47
N SER A 73 23.88 0.33 -22.14
CA SER A 73 22.60 1.08 -22.10
C SER A 73 21.37 0.29 -22.56
N SER A 74 21.55 -0.87 -23.21
CA SER A 74 20.46 -1.72 -23.71
C SER A 74 19.59 -2.34 -22.61
N SER A 75 20.11 -2.49 -21.38
CA SER A 75 19.37 -3.09 -20.25
C SER A 75 18.16 -2.23 -19.78
N PHE A 76 18.20 -0.91 -19.97
CA PHE A 76 17.10 -0.01 -19.56
C PHE A 76 15.81 -0.23 -20.37
N ARG A 77 15.95 -0.67 -21.62
CA ARG A 77 14.81 -0.90 -22.51
C ARG A 77 14.00 -2.11 -22.05
N THR A 78 14.67 -3.19 -21.63
CA THR A 78 14.04 -4.41 -21.12
C THR A 78 13.25 -4.16 -19.84
N VAL A 79 13.79 -3.37 -18.91
CA VAL A 79 13.10 -3.01 -17.65
C VAL A 79 11.84 -2.18 -17.92
N SER A 80 11.89 -1.26 -18.89
CA SER A 80 10.72 -0.46 -19.27
C SER A 80 9.62 -1.29 -19.93
N VAL A 81 9.99 -2.26 -20.78
CA VAL A 81 9.03 -3.17 -21.41
C VAL A 81 8.38 -4.10 -20.37
N ALA A 82 9.18 -4.68 -19.47
CA ALA A 82 8.66 -5.50 -18.37
C ALA A 82 7.72 -4.71 -17.46
N ARG A 83 8.04 -3.44 -17.16
CA ARG A 83 7.17 -2.52 -16.42
C ARG A 83 5.82 -2.36 -17.11
N PHE A 84 5.85 -2.02 -18.39
CA PHE A 84 4.62 -1.78 -19.14
C PHE A 84 3.74 -3.03 -19.20
N GLY A 85 4.36 -4.21 -19.40
CA GLY A 85 3.67 -5.49 -19.36
C GLY A 85 3.02 -5.80 -18.01
N PHE A 86 3.74 -5.58 -16.90
CA PHE A 86 3.20 -5.82 -15.56
C PHE A 86 2.05 -4.87 -15.22
N LEU A 87 2.16 -3.59 -15.59
CA LEU A 87 1.11 -2.60 -15.36
C LEU A 87 -0.16 -2.94 -16.15
N ILE A 88 -0.03 -3.33 -17.42
CA ILE A 88 -1.16 -3.77 -18.24
C ILE A 88 -1.79 -5.02 -17.63
N LEU A 89 -1.00 -6.02 -17.27
CA LEU A 89 -1.50 -7.27 -16.71
C LEU A 89 -2.30 -7.00 -15.42
N THR A 90 -1.74 -6.20 -14.52
CA THR A 90 -2.40 -5.84 -13.26
C THR A 90 -3.68 -5.05 -13.51
N ALA A 91 -3.65 -4.11 -14.46
CA ALA A 91 -4.83 -3.34 -14.84
C ALA A 91 -5.95 -4.22 -15.38
N VAL A 92 -5.62 -5.15 -16.27
CA VAL A 92 -6.59 -6.11 -16.83
C VAL A 92 -7.18 -6.98 -15.73
N LEU A 93 -6.37 -7.50 -14.80
CA LEU A 93 -6.87 -8.32 -13.69
C LEU A 93 -7.83 -7.55 -12.78
N ILE A 94 -7.52 -6.29 -12.46
CA ILE A 94 -8.38 -5.44 -11.63
C ILE A 94 -9.69 -5.11 -12.35
N ILE A 95 -9.63 -4.83 -13.65
CA ILE A 95 -10.83 -4.56 -14.46
C ILE A 95 -11.68 -5.82 -14.59
N ILE A 96 -11.08 -6.98 -14.85
CA ILE A 96 -11.79 -8.26 -14.89
C ILE A 96 -12.45 -8.52 -13.53
N TRP A 97 -11.73 -8.35 -12.42
CA TRP A 97 -12.31 -8.47 -11.09
C TRP A 97 -13.52 -7.55 -10.91
N ALA A 98 -13.40 -6.27 -11.28
CA ALA A 98 -14.49 -5.31 -11.19
C ALA A 98 -15.70 -5.68 -12.07
N LEU A 99 -15.46 -6.22 -13.26
CA LEU A 99 -16.50 -6.64 -14.21
C LEU A 99 -17.19 -7.96 -13.81
N PHE A 100 -16.47 -8.88 -13.17
CA PHE A 100 -17.02 -10.17 -12.75
C PHE A 100 -17.61 -10.15 -11.34
N GLN A 101 -17.29 -9.14 -10.53
CA GLN A 101 -17.92 -8.88 -9.23
C GLN A 101 -19.33 -8.24 -9.38
N THR A 102 -20.04 -8.47 -10.48
CA THR A 102 -21.44 -8.04 -10.67
C THR A 102 -22.41 -8.94 -9.89
N SER A 103 -22.02 -9.45 -8.72
CA SER A 103 -22.89 -10.21 -7.83
C SER A 103 -24.04 -9.32 -7.38
N ASP A 104 -25.12 -9.42 -8.14
CA ASP A 104 -26.51 -9.04 -7.89
C ASP A 104 -26.69 -7.98 -6.78
N LEU A 105 -26.70 -6.69 -7.15
CA LEU A 105 -26.96 -5.59 -6.21
C LEU A 105 -28.24 -5.81 -5.38
N LYS A 106 -29.22 -6.53 -5.93
CA LYS A 106 -30.45 -6.91 -5.21
C LYS A 106 -30.19 -7.95 -4.12
N SER A 107 -29.21 -8.83 -4.32
CA SER A 107 -28.69 -9.71 -3.27
C SER A 107 -27.88 -8.93 -2.24
N VAL A 108 -27.13 -7.91 -2.66
CA VAL A 108 -26.34 -7.05 -1.75
C VAL A 108 -27.24 -6.22 -0.85
N ASP A 109 -28.29 -5.55 -1.35
CA ASP A 109 -29.24 -4.83 -0.48
C ASP A 109 -29.97 -5.77 0.49
N LYS A 110 -30.34 -6.96 0.01
CA LYS A 110 -30.95 -8.00 0.85
C LYS A 110 -29.94 -8.56 1.88
N HIS A 111 -28.67 -8.65 1.52
CA HIS A 111 -27.58 -9.02 2.44
C HIS A 111 -27.18 -7.87 3.35
N ILE A 112 -27.34 -6.61 2.98
CA ILE A 112 -27.10 -5.45 3.84
C ILE A 112 -28.21 -5.36 4.87
N GLN A 113 -29.48 -5.54 4.47
CA GLN A 113 -30.59 -5.65 5.42
C GLN A 113 -30.44 -6.88 6.33
N ASN A 114 -30.04 -8.03 5.79
CA ASN A 114 -29.83 -9.23 6.60
C ASN A 114 -28.54 -9.16 7.43
N ALA A 115 -27.46 -8.50 6.99
CA ALA A 115 -26.19 -8.36 7.71
C ALA A 115 -26.19 -7.20 8.72
N MET A 116 -27.11 -6.24 8.57
CA MET A 116 -27.48 -5.35 9.67
C MET A 116 -28.20 -6.13 10.80
N SER A 117 -28.84 -7.27 10.49
CA SER A 117 -29.48 -8.15 11.46
C SER A 117 -28.56 -9.25 11.99
N ASP A 118 -27.68 -9.81 11.16
CA ASP A 118 -26.76 -10.89 11.49
C ASP A 118 -25.31 -10.44 11.31
N ARG A 119 -24.54 -10.51 12.40
CA ARG A 119 -23.11 -10.15 12.55
C ARG A 119 -22.35 -10.01 11.23
N PHE A 120 -21.99 -8.76 10.95
CA PHE A 120 -21.16 -8.32 9.83
C PHE A 120 -19.92 -9.22 9.63
N VAL A 121 -19.91 -10.00 8.54
CA VAL A 121 -18.73 -10.75 8.09
C VAL A 121 -17.87 -9.77 7.30
N VAL A 122 -16.97 -9.06 7.98
CA VAL A 122 -15.80 -8.50 7.31
C VAL A 122 -15.11 -9.69 6.64
N ASP A 123 -15.00 -9.68 5.31
CA ASP A 123 -14.41 -10.79 4.55
C ASP A 123 -12.97 -11.02 5.03
N SER A 124 -12.81 -12.00 5.92
CA SER A 124 -11.61 -12.28 6.72
C SER A 124 -10.37 -12.42 5.84
N ASN A 125 -10.60 -12.78 4.57
CA ASN A 125 -9.60 -12.98 3.54
C ASN A 125 -8.85 -11.68 3.18
N SER A 126 -9.51 -10.52 3.19
CA SER A 126 -8.87 -9.25 2.80
C SER A 126 -7.77 -8.82 3.76
N TRP A 127 -7.95 -9.05 5.06
CA TRP A 127 -6.94 -8.73 6.09
C TRP A 127 -5.80 -9.73 6.15
N LEU A 128 -6.08 -11.01 5.93
CA LEU A 128 -5.05 -12.02 5.76
C LEU A 128 -4.11 -11.66 4.60
N ILE A 129 -4.66 -11.10 3.52
CA ILE A 129 -3.87 -10.59 2.40
C ILE A 129 -3.01 -9.40 2.83
N LEU A 130 -3.57 -8.37 3.49
CA LEU A 130 -2.79 -7.21 3.90
C LEU A 130 -1.70 -7.57 4.93
N ALA A 131 -2.02 -8.40 5.92
CA ALA A 131 -1.09 -8.87 6.94
C ALA A 131 0.02 -9.74 6.34
N SER A 132 -0.32 -10.63 5.39
CA SER A 132 0.68 -11.44 4.69
C SER A 132 1.60 -10.59 3.81
N VAL A 133 1.08 -9.57 3.11
CA VAL A 133 1.91 -8.63 2.35
C VAL A 133 2.87 -7.87 3.27
N ALA A 134 2.38 -7.33 4.39
CA ALA A 134 3.23 -6.64 5.36
C ALA A 134 4.32 -7.56 5.95
N LEU A 135 3.95 -8.80 6.29
CA LEU A 135 4.88 -9.81 6.77
C LEU A 135 5.95 -10.16 5.73
N VAL A 136 5.56 -10.36 4.48
CA VAL A 136 6.49 -10.65 3.38
C VAL A 136 7.48 -9.50 3.20
N VAL A 137 7.02 -8.25 3.18
CA VAL A 137 7.90 -7.07 3.09
C VAL A 137 8.89 -7.05 4.25
N PHE A 138 8.43 -7.32 5.47
CA PHE A 138 9.30 -7.36 6.65
C PHE A 138 10.34 -8.49 6.56
N LEU A 139 9.94 -9.69 6.15
CA LEU A 139 10.83 -10.82 5.95
C LEU A 139 11.89 -10.55 4.86
N LEU A 140 11.54 -9.83 3.80
CA LEU A 140 12.49 -9.41 2.77
C LEU A 140 13.60 -8.52 3.36
N PHE A 141 13.28 -7.60 4.26
CA PHE A 141 14.30 -6.79 4.93
C PHE A 141 15.19 -7.62 5.85
N ILE A 142 14.62 -8.54 6.64
CA ILE A 142 15.40 -9.47 7.47
C ILE A 142 16.36 -10.27 6.59
N HIS A 143 15.86 -10.83 5.47
CA HIS A 143 16.67 -11.58 4.54
C HIS A 143 17.80 -10.73 3.92
N LEU A 144 17.52 -9.47 3.56
CA LEU A 144 18.51 -8.54 3.05
C LEU A 144 19.61 -8.26 4.10
N PHE A 145 19.25 -7.99 5.35
CA PHE A 145 20.21 -7.81 6.45
C PHE A 145 21.04 -9.07 6.72
N TYR A 146 20.40 -10.24 6.69
CA TYR A 146 21.06 -11.52 6.85
C TYR A 146 22.10 -11.76 5.75
N THR A 147 21.72 -11.53 4.49
CA THR A 147 22.59 -11.70 3.32
C THR A 147 23.77 -10.72 3.39
N LEU A 148 23.54 -9.46 3.77
CA LEU A 148 24.60 -8.49 3.97
C LEU A 148 25.58 -8.88 5.09
N ARG A 149 25.10 -9.54 6.15
CA ARG A 149 25.97 -10.08 7.21
C ARG A 149 26.81 -11.25 6.74
N GLN A 150 26.24 -12.18 5.96
CA GLN A 150 27.00 -13.30 5.41
C GLN A 150 28.11 -12.84 4.47
N ASP A 151 27.86 -11.81 3.68
CA ASP A 151 28.83 -11.28 2.71
C ASP A 151 29.96 -10.43 3.33
N LYS A 152 29.99 -10.29 4.66
CA LYS A 152 30.98 -9.46 5.37
C LYS A 152 32.43 -9.84 5.07
N SER A 153 32.73 -11.13 4.87
CA SER A 153 34.09 -11.61 4.57
C SER A 153 34.53 -11.35 3.12
N LYS A 154 33.58 -11.14 2.20
CA LYS A 154 33.86 -11.02 0.75
C LYS A 154 33.98 -9.57 0.28
N ARG A 155 33.55 -8.59 1.07
CA ARG A 155 33.44 -7.17 0.67
C ARG A 155 34.37 -6.28 1.49
N SER A 156 34.78 -5.16 0.89
CA SER A 156 35.53 -4.15 1.63
C SER A 156 34.67 -3.54 2.75
N PRO A 157 35.24 -3.22 3.93
CA PRO A 157 34.48 -2.72 5.07
C PRO A 157 33.77 -1.39 4.77
N SER A 158 34.40 -0.52 3.97
CA SER A 158 33.81 0.76 3.56
C SER A 158 32.59 0.59 2.66
N ALA A 159 32.63 -0.34 1.69
CA ALA A 159 31.49 -0.61 0.82
C ALA A 159 30.33 -1.22 1.60
N LEU A 160 30.62 -2.16 2.50
CA LEU A 160 29.60 -2.78 3.35
C LEU A 160 28.91 -1.75 4.25
N GLN A 161 29.66 -0.83 4.85
CA GLN A 161 29.10 0.22 5.70
C GLN A 161 28.15 1.14 4.92
N LYS A 162 28.51 1.51 3.68
CA LYS A 162 27.64 2.32 2.81
C LYS A 162 26.34 1.58 2.46
N ILE A 163 26.41 0.29 2.15
CA ILE A 163 25.24 -0.52 1.81
C ILE A 163 24.33 -0.71 3.03
N LEU A 164 24.90 -1.00 4.20
CA LEU A 164 24.13 -1.11 5.45
C LEU A 164 23.43 0.21 5.78
N ARG A 165 24.13 1.35 5.66
CA ARG A 165 23.53 2.67 5.86
C ARG A 165 22.36 2.90 4.90
N SER A 166 22.55 2.62 3.60
CA SER A 166 21.48 2.75 2.60
C SER A 166 20.29 1.81 2.88
N THR A 167 20.56 0.59 3.35
CA THR A 167 19.52 -0.40 3.65
C THR A 167 18.70 0.00 4.88
N ILE A 168 19.35 0.52 5.92
CA ILE A 168 18.68 1.05 7.11
C ILE A 168 17.80 2.24 6.72
N VAL A 169 18.33 3.15 5.90
CA VAL A 169 17.58 4.30 5.38
C VAL A 169 16.33 3.83 4.62
N LEU A 170 16.47 2.83 3.74
CA LEU A 170 15.35 2.25 2.99
C LEU A 170 14.32 1.58 3.92
N PHE A 171 14.79 0.85 4.94
CA PHE A 171 13.94 0.23 5.94
C PHE A 171 13.13 1.27 6.72
N ILE A 172 13.75 2.39 7.10
CA ILE A 172 13.05 3.48 7.79
C ILE A 172 12.02 4.14 6.86
N GLN A 173 12.39 4.40 5.60
CA GLN A 173 11.51 5.03 4.60
C GLN A 173 10.26 4.21 4.31
N LEU A 174 10.37 2.88 4.26
CA LEU A 174 9.24 2.01 3.93
C LEU A 174 8.53 1.49 5.19
N GLY A 175 9.31 1.12 6.20
CA GLY A 175 8.82 0.50 7.42
C GLY A 175 8.02 1.47 8.30
N VAL A 176 8.52 2.68 8.54
CA VAL A 176 7.84 3.62 9.45
C VAL A 176 6.48 4.07 8.90
N PRO A 177 6.37 4.53 7.63
CA PRO A 177 5.06 4.84 7.05
C PRO A 177 4.15 3.63 6.94
N GLY A 178 4.72 2.45 6.64
CA GLY A 178 3.98 1.18 6.66
C GLY A 178 3.36 0.88 8.02
N LEU A 179 4.09 1.06 9.11
CA LEU A 179 3.59 0.87 10.48
C LEU A 179 2.47 1.85 10.84
N ILE A 180 2.54 3.09 10.36
CA ILE A 180 1.49 4.10 10.55
C ILE A 180 0.19 3.74 9.84
N VAL A 181 0.23 2.88 8.82
CA VAL A 181 -0.97 2.37 8.17
C VAL A 181 -1.41 1.04 8.81
N VAL A 182 -0.48 0.10 8.98
CA VAL A 182 -0.77 -1.26 9.43
C VAL A 182 -1.24 -1.29 10.89
N ILE A 183 -0.64 -0.50 11.78
CA ILE A 183 -1.02 -0.51 13.20
C ILE A 183 -2.43 0.06 13.40
N PRO A 184 -2.76 1.30 12.95
CA PRO A 184 -4.12 1.82 13.10
C PRO A 184 -5.15 0.98 12.35
N GLY A 185 -4.83 0.51 11.13
CA GLY A 185 -5.69 -0.41 10.40
C GLY A 185 -5.97 -1.71 11.16
N GLY A 186 -4.93 -2.32 11.74
CA GLY A 186 -5.06 -3.52 12.57
C GLY A 186 -5.90 -3.27 13.83
N ILE A 187 -5.69 -2.15 14.54
CA ILE A 187 -6.47 -1.81 15.73
C ILE A 187 -7.94 -1.54 15.37
N LEU A 188 -8.20 -0.80 14.29
CA LEU A 188 -9.56 -0.58 13.76
C LEU A 188 -10.26 -1.92 13.48
N CYS A 189 -9.54 -2.85 12.85
CA CYS A 189 -10.08 -4.17 12.56
C CYS A 189 -10.39 -4.97 13.83
N LEU A 190 -9.46 -5.01 14.79
CA LEU A 190 -9.70 -5.65 16.08
C LEU A 190 -10.88 -5.02 16.82
N GLY A 191 -11.02 -3.70 16.73
CA GLY A 191 -12.14 -2.94 17.28
C GLY A 191 -13.47 -3.34 16.66
N VAL A 192 -13.53 -3.52 15.36
CA VAL A 192 -14.75 -3.97 14.66
C VAL A 192 -15.08 -5.43 14.99
N VAL A 193 -14.08 -6.32 14.95
CA VAL A 193 -14.28 -7.77 15.14
C VAL A 193 -14.70 -8.08 16.58
N PHE A 194 -14.03 -7.48 17.55
CA PHE A 194 -14.23 -7.80 18.97
C PHE A 194 -15.09 -6.77 19.71
N GLN A 195 -15.45 -5.65 19.07
CA GLN A 195 -16.20 -4.54 19.68
C GLN A 195 -15.53 -3.99 20.95
N ILE A 196 -14.20 -4.06 21.04
CA ILE A 196 -13.43 -3.69 22.25
C ILE A 196 -13.20 -2.17 22.34
N PHE A 197 -13.13 -1.49 21.20
CA PHE A 197 -12.76 -0.06 21.14
C PHE A 197 -13.98 0.83 20.98
N SER A 198 -13.94 2.00 21.63
CA SER A 198 -14.99 3.01 21.47
C SER A 198 -14.94 3.63 20.07
N PHE A 199 -16.07 4.17 19.64
CA PHE A 199 -16.23 4.84 18.35
C PHE A 199 -15.23 5.99 18.16
N GLU A 200 -15.01 6.79 19.20
CA GLU A 200 -14.09 7.93 19.19
C GLU A 200 -12.65 7.49 18.97
N MET A 201 -12.24 6.38 19.58
CA MET A 201 -10.90 5.80 19.36
C MET A 201 -10.76 5.31 17.93
N CYS A 202 -11.78 4.64 17.38
CA CYS A 202 -11.75 4.18 16.00
C CYS A 202 -11.64 5.34 15.00
N ILE A 203 -12.41 6.41 15.21
CA ILE A 203 -12.30 7.63 14.39
C ILE A 203 -10.91 8.26 14.49
N ALA A 204 -10.36 8.39 15.70
CA ALA A 204 -9.04 8.98 15.89
C ALA A 204 -7.95 8.18 15.15
N LEU A 205 -8.02 6.85 15.19
CA LEU A 205 -7.10 5.96 14.47
C LEU A 205 -7.28 6.03 12.95
N PHE A 206 -8.51 6.15 12.46
CA PHE A 206 -8.78 6.32 11.03
C PHE A 206 -8.17 7.62 10.50
N TYR A 207 -8.34 8.73 11.22
CA TYR A 207 -7.72 10.01 10.86
C TYR A 207 -6.19 9.99 10.95
N LEU A 208 -5.59 9.00 11.62
CA LEU A 208 -4.15 8.84 11.67
C LEU A 208 -3.56 8.26 10.37
N ILE A 209 -4.33 7.47 9.62
CA ILE A 209 -3.88 6.79 8.39
C ILE A 209 -3.51 7.80 7.28
N PRO A 210 -4.29 8.87 7.01
CA PRO A 210 -3.93 9.92 6.06
C PRO A 210 -2.63 10.65 6.36
N PHE A 211 -2.08 10.59 7.58
CA PHE A 211 -0.79 11.21 7.89
C PHE A 211 0.41 10.41 7.35
N HIS A 212 0.22 9.19 6.82
CA HIS A 212 1.33 8.40 6.30
C HIS A 212 2.18 9.10 5.20
N PRO A 213 1.62 9.87 4.23
CA PRO A 213 2.41 10.57 3.23
C PRO A 213 3.23 11.71 3.85
N LEU A 214 2.65 12.40 4.85
CA LEU A 214 3.33 13.46 5.59
C LEU A 214 4.51 12.88 6.37
N VAL A 215 4.31 11.77 7.09
CA VAL A 215 5.42 11.11 7.81
C VAL A 215 6.48 10.61 6.83
N HIS A 216 6.08 10.02 5.71
CA HIS A 216 7.00 9.58 4.66
C HIS A 216 7.86 10.76 4.14
N ASN A 217 7.24 11.92 3.89
CA ASN A 217 7.94 13.11 3.43
C ASN A 217 8.87 13.71 4.50
N LEU A 218 8.46 13.75 5.77
CA LEU A 218 9.31 14.20 6.88
C LEU A 218 10.52 13.29 7.07
N ILE A 219 10.34 11.98 6.95
CA ILE A 219 11.43 11.00 7.01
C ILE A 219 12.40 11.21 5.87
N LEU A 220 11.90 11.37 4.64
CA LEU A 220 12.73 11.68 3.47
C LEU A 220 13.55 12.96 3.66
N LEU A 221 12.92 14.02 4.18
CA LEU A 221 13.59 15.29 4.46
C LEU A 221 14.67 15.12 5.55
N GLY A 222 14.35 14.43 6.63
CA GLY A 222 15.31 14.17 7.71
C GLY A 222 16.52 13.34 7.26
N ILE A 223 16.30 12.37 6.37
CA ILE A 223 17.38 11.58 5.77
C ILE A 223 18.26 12.45 4.86
N LEU A 224 17.65 13.33 4.06
CA LEU A 224 18.39 14.25 3.19
C LEU A 224 19.32 15.15 4.00
N LEU A 225 18.81 15.76 5.08
CA LEU A 225 19.58 16.62 5.99
C LEU A 225 20.69 15.88 6.76
N LEU A 226 20.58 14.56 6.92
CA LEU A 226 21.59 13.72 7.58
C LEU A 226 22.71 13.24 6.65
N ILE A 227 22.53 13.42 5.34
CA ILE A 227 23.49 13.00 4.31
C ILE A 227 24.36 14.16 3.84
N GLU A 228 23.83 15.39 3.87
CA GLU A 228 24.59 16.64 3.69
C GLU A 228 25.48 16.95 4.90
#